data_AF-A0A5P2G2D5-F1
#
_entry.id   AF-A0A5P2G2D5-F1
#
_cell.length_a   1.000
_cell.length_b   1.000
_cell.length_c   1.000
_cell.angle_alpha   90.00
_cell.angle_beta   90.00
_cell.angle_gamma   90.00
#
_symmetry.space_group_name_H-M   'P 1'
#
loop_
_entity.id
_entity.type
_entity.pdbx_description
1 polymer ?
#
loop_
_entity_poly.entity_id
_entity_poly.type
_entity_poly.pdbx_seq_one_letter_code
_entity_poly.pdbx_strand_id
1 'polypeptide(L)'
;MATNNTLQVKLIGSANSTGLKTISQLDIPVISSVDGVVFQLRFAIQSGYTVNITLSNGSYFMTSATSGDNLGTTKTVTGGTTGNVGLIIKFALGTTTISFDNKHGIAGIGFLTGDVPMLLAQSGTAQSSIYVKFDMSVCKYMTNLVSFIGAYMDLYGDLSLFATRTLSNFSILNGANSNVNVLGDIANLFKNNKAFAEVGFGSPNANIYGDLSALNGVTTSISYDLCAIAGQITGSISYLAGLTPNRLYLTNITGGTLTGDIGKLNASVRLVSFVSAATKLTFSSFTSRTYILAVNSGTFASSTDLDNFLIAQAALTLYTGSTGDYIKINVNGTRTSASDAAVTTIKGKGVTVIVSGVTQ
;
A
#
# COMPACT_ATOMS: atom_id res chain seq x y z
N MET A 1 -16.78 44.53 7.30
CA MET A 1 -17.96 43.64 7.25
C MET A 1 -17.89 42.85 5.96
N ALA A 2 -17.66 41.54 6.01
CA ALA A 2 -17.64 40.70 4.81
C ALA A 2 -19.09 40.44 4.38
N THR A 3 -19.49 40.92 3.21
CA THR A 3 -20.79 40.64 2.61
C THR A 3 -20.79 39.18 2.12
N ASN A 4 -21.58 38.33 2.77
CA ASN A 4 -21.90 36.99 2.30
C ASN A 4 -22.73 37.11 1.01
N ASN A 5 -22.06 37.07 -0.14
CA ASN A 5 -22.72 36.98 -1.43
C ASN A 5 -23.17 35.53 -1.64
N THR A 6 -24.44 35.22 -1.37
CA THR A 6 -25.04 33.93 -1.71
C THR A 6 -25.54 33.95 -3.15
N LEU A 7 -25.14 32.95 -3.95
CA LEU A 7 -25.71 32.72 -5.27
C LEU A 7 -27.10 32.08 -5.12
N GLN A 8 -28.16 32.83 -5.43
CA GLN A 8 -29.51 32.30 -5.53
C GLN A 8 -29.82 31.99 -6.99
N VAL A 9 -29.89 30.71 -7.35
CA VAL A 9 -30.31 30.27 -8.69
C VAL A 9 -31.81 30.01 -8.67
N LYS A 10 -32.58 30.87 -9.35
CA LYS A 10 -34.03 30.67 -9.59
C LYS A 10 -34.21 30.03 -10.97
N LEU A 11 -34.64 28.77 -11.00
CA LEU A 11 -35.05 28.13 -12.25
C LEU A 11 -36.44 28.65 -12.65
N ILE A 12 -36.57 29.24 -13.84
CA ILE A 12 -37.85 29.71 -14.39
C ILE A 12 -38.27 28.70 -15.48
N GLY A 13 -39.27 27.85 -15.18
CA GLY A 13 -39.80 26.83 -16.09
C GLY A 13 -39.89 25.43 -15.45
N SER A 14 -40.42 24.45 -16.17
CA SER A 14 -40.41 23.03 -15.75
C SER A 14 -39.04 22.42 -16.05
N ALA A 15 -38.27 22.12 -15.01
CA ALA A 15 -37.01 21.37 -15.15
C ALA A 15 -37.28 19.87 -14.99
N ASN A 16 -36.96 19.07 -16.00
CA ASN A 16 -36.93 17.61 -15.87
C ASN A 16 -35.65 17.24 -15.08
N SER A 17 -35.82 16.90 -13.80
CA SER A 17 -34.72 16.52 -12.90
C SER A 17 -34.46 15.02 -12.86
N THR A 18 -35.16 14.21 -13.67
CA THR A 18 -35.09 12.74 -13.64
C THR A 18 -33.69 12.20 -13.99
N GLY A 19 -32.83 13.02 -14.62
CA GLY A 19 -31.43 12.71 -14.89
C GLY A 19 -30.42 13.48 -14.03
N LEU A 20 -30.87 14.37 -13.14
CA LEU A 20 -29.97 15.16 -12.29
C LEU A 20 -29.60 14.35 -11.05
N LYS A 21 -28.30 14.03 -10.93
CA LYS A 21 -27.75 13.44 -9.70
C LYS A 21 -27.94 14.41 -8.56
N THR A 22 -28.33 13.90 -7.38
CA THR A 22 -28.34 14.73 -6.18
C THR A 22 -26.92 15.15 -5.85
N ILE A 23 -26.75 16.32 -5.22
CA ILE A 23 -25.43 16.80 -4.80
C ILE A 23 -24.75 15.79 -3.85
N SER A 24 -25.54 15.02 -3.11
CA SER A 24 -25.06 13.98 -2.20
C SER A 24 -24.67 12.68 -2.91
N GLN A 25 -25.09 12.43 -4.15
CA GLN A 25 -24.81 11.18 -4.84
C GLN A 25 -23.33 11.07 -5.25
N LEU A 26 -22.77 9.87 -5.12
CA LEU A 26 -21.47 9.48 -5.66
C LEU A 26 -21.61 8.23 -6.50
N ASP A 27 -21.12 8.27 -7.72
CA ASP A 27 -21.10 7.13 -8.62
C ASP A 27 -19.66 6.74 -8.91
N ILE A 28 -19.38 5.45 -8.74
CA ILE A 28 -18.07 4.85 -8.97
C ILE A 28 -18.20 3.89 -10.14
N PRO A 29 -17.62 4.21 -11.32
CA PRO A 29 -17.55 3.26 -12.41
C PRO A 29 -16.52 2.18 -12.10
N VAL A 30 -16.93 0.93 -12.26
CA VAL A 30 -16.10 -0.25 -12.08
C VAL A 30 -16.26 -1.10 -13.33
N ILE A 31 -15.17 -1.32 -14.05
CA ILE A 31 -15.18 -2.04 -15.33
C ILE A 31 -14.76 -3.47 -15.07
N SER A 32 -15.61 -4.45 -15.39
CA SER A 32 -15.26 -5.87 -15.43
C SER A 32 -15.04 -6.33 -16.87
N SER A 33 -13.89 -6.94 -17.17
CA SER A 33 -13.60 -7.54 -18.48
C SER A 33 -14.02 -9.00 -18.61
N VAL A 34 -14.56 -9.61 -17.55
CA VAL A 34 -15.15 -10.96 -17.55
C VAL A 34 -16.52 -10.92 -16.88
N ASP A 35 -17.44 -11.75 -17.35
CA ASP A 35 -18.76 -11.86 -16.73
C ASP A 35 -18.71 -12.68 -15.43
N GLY A 36 -19.46 -12.23 -14.43
CA GLY A 36 -19.66 -12.97 -13.18
C GLY A 36 -18.50 -12.97 -12.20
N VAL A 37 -17.55 -12.04 -12.33
CA VAL A 37 -16.42 -11.92 -11.38
C VAL A 37 -16.91 -11.43 -10.03
N VAL A 38 -16.44 -12.04 -8.94
CA VAL A 38 -16.87 -11.71 -7.58
C VAL A 38 -15.73 -11.02 -6.82
N PHE A 39 -16.04 -9.86 -6.21
CA PHE A 39 -15.10 -9.12 -5.34
C PHE A 39 -15.78 -8.74 -4.03
N GLN A 40 -14.97 -8.54 -2.99
CA GLN A 40 -15.41 -7.91 -1.76
C GLN A 40 -15.03 -6.42 -1.77
N LEU A 41 -16.03 -5.57 -1.87
CA LEU A 41 -15.90 -4.13 -1.67
C LEU A 41 -16.01 -3.84 -0.17
N ARG A 42 -14.95 -3.28 0.41
CA ARG A 42 -14.92 -2.74 1.77
C ARG A 42 -15.16 -1.24 1.74
N PHE A 43 -16.00 -0.72 2.62
CA PHE A 43 -16.10 0.72 2.85
C PHE A 43 -16.38 1.01 4.31
N ALA A 44 -15.97 2.19 4.76
CA ALA A 44 -16.34 2.69 6.07
C ALA A 44 -17.44 3.73 5.90
N ILE A 45 -18.56 3.54 6.60
CA ILE A 45 -19.61 4.54 6.73
C ILE A 45 -19.41 5.27 8.05
N GLN A 46 -19.41 6.60 8.02
CA GLN A 46 -19.31 7.42 9.22
C GLN A 46 -20.47 7.12 10.17
N SER A 47 -20.17 7.07 11.47
CA SER A 47 -21.19 6.87 12.50
C SER A 47 -22.33 7.90 12.36
N GLY A 48 -23.56 7.43 12.45
CA GLY A 48 -24.77 8.27 12.29
C GLY A 48 -25.21 8.49 10.84
N TYR A 49 -24.48 7.97 9.85
CA TYR A 49 -24.90 7.98 8.45
C TYR A 49 -25.49 6.64 8.04
N THR A 50 -26.53 6.71 7.20
CA THR A 50 -27.04 5.57 6.42
C THR A 50 -26.85 5.89 4.95
N VAL A 51 -26.36 4.92 4.19
CA VAL A 51 -26.11 5.04 2.75
C VAL A 51 -26.78 3.87 2.03
N ASN A 52 -27.54 4.18 0.99
CA ASN A 52 -28.04 3.19 0.06
C ASN A 52 -27.06 3.04 -1.09
N ILE A 53 -26.70 1.80 -1.39
CA ILE A 53 -25.77 1.43 -2.44
C ILE A 53 -26.52 0.69 -3.52
N THR A 54 -26.47 1.18 -4.75
CA THR A 54 -27.12 0.57 -5.90
C THR A 54 -26.11 0.20 -6.98
N LEU A 55 -26.28 -0.99 -7.54
CA LEU A 55 -25.45 -1.54 -8.62
C LEU A 55 -26.21 -1.49 -9.94
N SER A 56 -25.52 -1.12 -11.02
CA SER A 56 -26.07 -1.13 -12.38
C SER A 56 -25.65 -2.38 -13.17
N ASN A 57 -26.04 -2.42 -14.44
CA ASN A 57 -25.54 -3.38 -15.44
C ASN A 57 -25.75 -4.85 -15.05
N GLY A 58 -26.83 -5.19 -14.32
CA GLY A 58 -27.09 -6.57 -13.89
C GLY A 58 -26.15 -7.11 -12.81
N SER A 59 -25.27 -6.27 -12.24
CA SER A 59 -24.44 -6.64 -11.09
C SER A 59 -25.26 -6.67 -9.81
N TYR A 60 -24.92 -7.53 -8.86
CA TYR A 60 -25.72 -7.74 -7.65
C TYR A 60 -24.87 -8.13 -6.43
N PHE A 61 -25.44 -7.96 -5.24
CA PHE A 61 -24.82 -8.32 -3.97
C PHE A 61 -24.98 -9.82 -3.67
N MET A 62 -24.01 -10.43 -3.00
CA MET A 62 -24.04 -11.85 -2.63
C MET A 62 -23.87 -12.06 -1.11
N THR A 63 -24.34 -13.21 -0.61
CA THR A 63 -24.11 -13.65 0.79
C THR A 63 -22.70 -14.22 1.01
N SER A 64 -22.13 -14.87 0.00
CA SER A 64 -20.79 -15.43 0.01
C SER A 64 -20.19 -15.40 -1.40
N ALA A 65 -18.87 -15.57 -1.51
CA ALA A 65 -18.19 -15.42 -2.78
C ALA A 65 -18.08 -16.70 -3.62
N THR A 66 -18.35 -17.87 -3.03
CA THR A 66 -18.22 -19.18 -3.69
C THR A 66 -19.57 -19.75 -4.12
N SER A 67 -20.65 -19.47 -3.38
CA SER A 67 -21.98 -20.05 -3.63
C SER A 67 -23.10 -19.18 -3.04
N GLY A 68 -22.92 -17.86 -3.04
CA GLY A 68 -23.84 -16.95 -2.37
C GLY A 68 -25.14 -16.72 -3.12
N ASP A 69 -26.21 -16.48 -2.38
CA ASP A 69 -27.52 -16.09 -2.91
C ASP A 69 -27.47 -14.67 -3.50
N ASN A 70 -28.26 -14.44 -4.55
CA ASN A 70 -28.45 -13.10 -5.11
C ASN A 70 -29.29 -12.24 -4.13
N LEU A 71 -28.66 -11.24 -3.52
CA LEU A 71 -29.29 -10.30 -2.59
C LEU A 71 -29.89 -9.07 -3.28
N GLY A 72 -29.95 -9.07 -4.61
CA GLY A 72 -30.43 -7.97 -5.42
C GLY A 72 -29.37 -6.89 -5.67
N THR A 73 -29.80 -5.79 -6.28
CA THR A 73 -28.93 -4.72 -6.77
C THR A 73 -28.78 -3.55 -5.79
N THR A 74 -29.56 -3.54 -4.69
CA THR A 74 -29.55 -2.45 -3.72
C THR A 74 -29.28 -2.98 -2.32
N LYS A 75 -28.45 -2.25 -1.56
CA LYS A 75 -28.14 -2.58 -0.16
C LYS A 75 -28.02 -1.32 0.67
N THR A 76 -28.74 -1.29 1.80
CA THR A 76 -28.65 -0.20 2.78
C THR A 76 -27.61 -0.55 3.84
N VAL A 77 -26.74 0.41 4.15
CA VAL A 77 -25.72 0.24 5.19
C VAL A 77 -25.69 1.45 6.12
N THR A 78 -25.67 1.19 7.42
CA THR A 78 -25.60 2.21 8.47
C THR A 78 -24.25 2.14 9.18
N GLY A 79 -23.61 3.30 9.39
CA GLY A 79 -22.35 3.41 10.10
C GLY A 79 -22.50 3.21 11.60
N GLY A 80 -21.77 2.24 12.17
CA GLY A 80 -21.67 1.99 13.61
C GLY A 80 -20.37 2.52 14.24
N THR A 81 -20.13 2.19 15.52
CA THR A 81 -18.90 2.53 16.26
C THR A 81 -17.68 1.71 15.85
N THR A 82 -17.89 0.56 15.19
CA THR A 82 -16.84 -0.35 14.74
C THR A 82 -17.06 -0.77 13.29
N GLY A 83 -16.12 -0.37 12.44
CA GLY A 83 -15.63 -1.27 11.40
C GLY A 83 -16.30 -1.15 10.03
N ASN A 84 -15.47 -0.81 9.05
CA ASN A 84 -15.52 -1.29 7.68
C ASN A 84 -16.59 -2.37 7.39
N VAL A 85 -17.52 -2.06 6.50
CA VAL A 85 -18.51 -3.00 5.97
C VAL A 85 -17.93 -3.65 4.72
N GLY A 86 -17.90 -4.99 4.70
CA GLY A 86 -17.56 -5.77 3.52
C GLY A 86 -18.81 -6.20 2.78
N LEU A 87 -18.95 -5.81 1.53
CA LEU A 87 -20.00 -6.26 0.61
C LEU A 87 -19.41 -7.12 -0.48
N ILE A 88 -19.95 -8.33 -0.65
CA ILE A 88 -19.59 -9.21 -1.76
C ILE A 88 -20.46 -8.83 -2.95
N ILE A 89 -19.82 -8.51 -4.08
CA ILE A 89 -20.46 -8.04 -5.31
C ILE A 89 -20.05 -8.98 -6.43
N LYS A 90 -21.04 -9.46 -7.19
CA LYS A 90 -20.81 -10.07 -8.49
C LYS A 90 -20.97 -9.02 -9.58
N PHE A 91 -19.88 -8.78 -10.30
CA PHE A 91 -19.84 -7.86 -11.42
C PHE A 91 -20.25 -8.56 -12.71
N ALA A 92 -21.15 -7.94 -13.45
CA ALA A 92 -21.45 -8.32 -14.82
C ALA A 92 -20.36 -7.80 -15.76
N LEU A 93 -20.25 -8.42 -16.95
CA LEU A 93 -19.37 -7.93 -18.01
C LEU A 93 -19.69 -6.46 -18.38
N GLY A 94 -18.64 -5.65 -18.52
CA GLY A 94 -18.76 -4.24 -18.89
C GLY A 94 -18.65 -3.30 -17.70
N THR A 95 -19.32 -2.14 -17.78
CA THR A 95 -19.22 -1.09 -16.75
C THR A 95 -20.37 -1.18 -15.77
N THR A 96 -20.05 -1.51 -14.53
CA THR A 96 -20.95 -1.42 -13.39
C THR A 96 -20.74 -0.11 -12.67
N THR A 97 -21.79 0.67 -12.49
CA THR A 97 -21.78 1.85 -11.62
C THR A 97 -22.21 1.43 -10.23
N ILE A 98 -21.35 1.69 -9.25
CA ILE A 98 -21.69 1.59 -7.83
C ILE A 98 -22.12 2.99 -7.39
N SER A 99 -23.41 3.15 -7.14
CA SER A 99 -24.02 4.44 -6.78
C SER A 99 -24.28 4.49 -5.29
N PHE A 100 -23.82 5.55 -4.63
CA PHE A 100 -24.07 5.86 -3.23
C PHE A 100 -24.95 7.10 -3.18
N ASP A 101 -26.10 7.03 -2.52
CA ASP A 101 -27.02 8.17 -2.40
C ASP A 101 -26.50 9.30 -1.48
N ASN A 102 -25.52 8.98 -0.62
CA ASN A 102 -24.91 9.93 0.32
C ASN A 102 -23.39 9.76 0.47
N LYS A 103 -22.63 10.52 -0.34
CA LYS A 103 -21.17 10.56 -0.37
C LYS A 103 -20.52 11.13 0.89
N HIS A 104 -21.26 11.93 1.66
CA HIS A 104 -20.76 12.50 2.93
C HIS A 104 -20.67 11.42 4.01
N GLY A 105 -21.44 10.35 3.91
CA GLY A 105 -21.32 9.20 4.79
C GLY A 105 -20.09 8.33 4.53
N ILE A 106 -19.39 8.50 3.39
CA ILE A 106 -18.27 7.63 3.02
C ILE A 106 -16.97 8.11 3.66
N ALA A 107 -16.51 7.36 4.67
CA ALA A 107 -15.28 7.62 5.40
C ALA A 107 -14.12 6.71 4.96
N GLY A 108 -14.39 5.65 4.21
CA GLY A 108 -13.37 4.74 3.73
C GLY A 108 -13.84 3.98 2.52
N ILE A 109 -12.93 3.69 1.61
CA ILE A 109 -13.18 2.79 0.48
C ILE A 109 -12.00 1.86 0.30
N GLY A 110 -12.28 0.62 -0.02
CA GLY A 110 -11.26 -0.30 -0.45
C GLY A 110 -11.79 -1.56 -1.06
N PHE A 111 -11.01 -2.20 -1.91
CA PHE A 111 -11.34 -3.47 -2.51
C PHE A 111 -10.38 -4.49 -1.94
N LEU A 112 -10.92 -5.61 -1.44
CA LEU A 112 -10.14 -6.68 -0.84
C LEU A 112 -10.58 -8.01 -1.46
N THR A 113 -9.62 -8.90 -1.62
CA THR A 113 -9.87 -10.28 -2.07
C THR A 113 -9.55 -11.31 -0.98
N GLY A 114 -9.16 -10.86 0.22
CA GLY A 114 -8.50 -11.67 1.25
C GLY A 114 -9.24 -12.93 1.74
N ASP A 115 -10.55 -13.04 1.54
CA ASP A 115 -11.35 -14.21 1.95
C ASP A 115 -12.10 -14.88 0.78
N VAL A 116 -11.83 -14.46 -0.45
CA VAL A 116 -12.52 -14.96 -1.65
C VAL A 116 -11.50 -15.70 -2.50
N PRO A 117 -11.57 -17.05 -2.61
CA PRO A 117 -10.92 -17.73 -3.70
C PRO A 117 -11.41 -17.06 -4.98
N MET A 118 -10.49 -16.52 -5.80
CA MET A 118 -10.82 -16.14 -7.16
C MET A 118 -11.47 -17.36 -7.81
N LEU A 119 -12.81 -17.39 -7.88
CA LEU A 119 -13.53 -18.48 -8.53
C LEU A 119 -13.50 -18.23 -10.04
N LEU A 120 -12.28 -18.22 -10.59
CA LEU A 120 -11.98 -18.52 -11.98
C LEU A 120 -10.71 -19.39 -11.98
N ALA A 121 -10.77 -20.50 -11.24
CA ALA A 121 -9.98 -21.67 -11.57
C ALA A 121 -10.60 -22.31 -12.82
N GLN A 122 -10.23 -21.82 -14.00
CA GLN A 122 -10.12 -22.69 -15.15
C GLN A 122 -8.65 -22.80 -15.56
N SER A 123 -8.13 -24.00 -15.31
CA SER A 123 -6.89 -24.59 -15.85
C SER A 123 -5.56 -23.87 -15.58
N GLY A 124 -4.89 -24.27 -14.49
CA GLY A 124 -3.48 -24.72 -14.49
C GLY A 124 -2.38 -23.83 -15.09
N THR A 125 -2.67 -22.60 -15.48
CA THR A 125 -1.76 -21.64 -16.10
C THR A 125 -1.97 -20.29 -15.39
N ALA A 126 -0.88 -19.52 -15.29
CA ALA A 126 -0.70 -18.35 -14.43
C ALA A 126 -1.97 -17.52 -14.17
N GLN A 127 -2.14 -17.09 -12.91
CA GLN A 127 -3.16 -16.16 -12.37
C GLN A 127 -3.20 -14.79 -13.09
N SER A 128 -3.37 -14.77 -14.40
CA SER A 128 -3.11 -13.62 -15.26
C SER A 128 -4.42 -12.91 -15.60
N SER A 129 -4.45 -11.62 -15.28
CA SER A 129 -5.51 -10.61 -15.50
C SER A 129 -6.53 -10.51 -14.36
N ILE A 130 -6.30 -9.55 -13.47
CA ILE A 130 -7.35 -9.02 -12.61
C ILE A 130 -8.28 -8.15 -13.49
N TYR A 131 -9.57 -8.46 -13.51
CA TYR A 131 -10.51 -7.94 -14.51
C TYR A 131 -11.25 -6.67 -14.08
N VAL A 132 -11.00 -6.13 -12.87
CA VAL A 132 -11.70 -4.96 -12.35
C VAL A 132 -10.82 -3.72 -12.32
N LYS A 133 -11.26 -2.66 -13.01
CA LYS A 133 -10.59 -1.35 -13.04
C LYS A 133 -11.28 -0.32 -12.14
N PHE A 134 -10.49 0.46 -11.41
CA PHE A 134 -10.98 1.52 -10.51
C PHE A 134 -10.19 2.83 -10.66
N ASP A 135 -10.91 3.92 -10.92
CA ASP A 135 -10.35 5.28 -10.92
C ASP A 135 -10.39 5.88 -9.52
N MET A 136 -9.24 6.10 -8.88
CA MET A 136 -9.21 6.75 -7.57
C MET A 136 -9.59 8.22 -7.60
N SER A 137 -9.69 8.88 -8.77
CA SER A 137 -10.10 10.27 -8.88
C SER A 137 -11.48 10.53 -8.27
N VAL A 138 -12.36 9.50 -8.22
CA VAL A 138 -13.68 9.58 -7.57
C VAL A 138 -13.58 9.88 -6.08
N CYS A 139 -12.45 9.54 -5.44
CA CYS A 139 -12.20 9.82 -4.04
C CYS A 139 -12.26 11.33 -3.76
N LYS A 140 -11.97 12.20 -4.74
CA LYS A 140 -12.02 13.66 -4.58
C LYS A 140 -13.37 14.18 -4.07
N TYR A 141 -14.45 13.43 -4.31
CA TYR A 141 -15.81 13.77 -3.87
C TYR A 141 -16.18 13.24 -2.47
N MET A 142 -15.37 12.35 -1.88
CA MET A 142 -15.53 11.82 -0.53
C MET A 142 -14.81 12.73 0.47
N THR A 143 -15.53 13.67 1.09
CA THR A 143 -14.93 14.70 1.97
C THR A 143 -14.45 14.16 3.30
N ASN A 144 -15.02 13.04 3.77
CA ASN A 144 -14.71 12.42 5.06
C ASN A 144 -13.79 11.20 4.91
N LEU A 145 -13.15 11.02 3.75
CA LEU A 145 -12.27 9.89 3.50
C LEU A 145 -11.07 9.93 4.44
N VAL A 146 -10.97 8.93 5.32
CA VAL A 146 -9.86 8.69 6.23
C VAL A 146 -9.12 7.38 5.94
N SER A 147 -9.68 6.51 5.10
CA SER A 147 -9.08 5.21 4.75
C SER A 147 -9.21 4.88 3.27
N PHE A 148 -8.11 4.55 2.61
CA PHE A 148 -8.10 4.05 1.23
C PHE A 148 -7.36 2.72 1.14
N ILE A 149 -7.98 1.68 0.58
CA ILE A 149 -7.36 0.36 0.38
C ILE A 149 -7.60 -0.14 -1.04
N GLY A 150 -6.71 0.17 -1.98
CA GLY A 150 -6.78 -0.35 -3.33
C GLY A 150 -6.01 -1.65 -3.45
N ALA A 151 -6.68 -2.80 -3.24
CA ALA A 151 -6.02 -4.10 -3.34
C ALA A 151 -6.56 -5.00 -4.44
N TYR A 152 -5.65 -5.70 -5.13
CA TYR A 152 -5.95 -6.69 -6.17
C TYR A 152 -6.93 -6.19 -7.24
N MET A 153 -6.66 -5.01 -7.80
CA MET A 153 -7.42 -4.39 -8.89
C MET A 153 -6.53 -3.57 -9.82
N ASP A 154 -7.02 -3.32 -11.03
CA ASP A 154 -6.40 -2.36 -11.95
C ASP A 154 -6.72 -0.94 -11.47
N LEU A 155 -5.88 -0.45 -10.57
CA LEU A 155 -6.03 0.85 -9.93
C LEU A 155 -5.32 1.93 -10.75
N TYR A 156 -5.99 3.04 -11.05
CA TYR A 156 -5.39 4.18 -11.74
C TYR A 156 -5.83 5.51 -11.14
N GLY A 157 -4.97 6.53 -11.29
CA GLY A 157 -5.21 7.89 -10.80
C GLY A 157 -3.93 8.55 -10.26
N ASP A 158 -4.10 9.69 -9.58
CA ASP A 158 -2.98 10.55 -9.17
C ASP A 158 -2.96 10.78 -7.65
N LEU A 159 -1.79 10.59 -7.01
CA LEU A 159 -1.60 10.78 -5.56
C LEU A 159 -1.83 12.22 -5.09
N SER A 160 -1.79 13.22 -5.97
CA SER A 160 -2.11 14.62 -5.66
C SER A 160 -3.51 14.79 -5.07
N LEU A 161 -4.43 13.86 -5.33
CA LEU A 161 -5.76 13.87 -4.72
C LEU A 161 -5.71 13.75 -3.18
N PHE A 162 -4.62 13.22 -2.63
CA PHE A 162 -4.38 13.09 -1.20
C PHE A 162 -3.59 14.26 -0.59
N ALA A 163 -3.09 15.20 -1.40
CA ALA A 163 -2.26 16.33 -0.96
C ALA A 163 -2.94 17.27 0.06
N THR A 164 -4.28 17.25 0.11
CA THR A 164 -5.10 18.05 1.02
C THR A 164 -5.90 17.20 2.00
N ARG A 165 -5.60 15.90 2.12
CA ARG A 165 -6.37 14.94 2.91
C ARG A 165 -5.61 14.47 4.13
N THR A 166 -6.35 14.20 5.19
CA THR A 166 -5.87 13.51 6.38
C THR A 166 -6.47 12.11 6.43
N LEU A 167 -5.62 11.10 6.25
CA LEU A 167 -5.91 9.68 6.26
C LEU A 167 -5.27 9.05 7.49
N SER A 168 -5.97 8.11 8.11
CA SER A 168 -5.44 7.23 9.15
C SER A 168 -4.94 5.90 8.58
N ASN A 169 -5.40 5.51 7.39
CA ASN A 169 -4.98 4.30 6.68
C ASN A 169 -4.86 4.57 5.18
N PHE A 170 -3.77 4.09 4.58
CA PHE A 170 -3.60 4.15 3.13
C PHE A 170 -2.87 2.90 2.66
N SER A 171 -3.45 2.15 1.75
CA SER A 171 -2.84 0.94 1.25
C SER A 171 -3.15 0.76 -0.22
N ILE A 172 -2.12 0.54 -1.02
CA ILE A 172 -2.21 0.07 -2.40
C ILE A 172 -1.47 -1.26 -2.43
N LEU A 173 -2.19 -2.36 -2.19
CA LEU A 173 -1.63 -3.71 -2.10
C LEU A 173 -1.95 -4.50 -3.35
N ASN A 174 -0.95 -4.86 -4.12
CA ASN A 174 -1.19 -5.58 -5.35
C ASN A 174 -0.73 -7.02 -5.23
N GLY A 175 -1.55 -7.91 -5.79
CA GLY A 175 -1.08 -9.23 -6.18
C GLY A 175 -0.13 -9.07 -7.38
N ALA A 176 0.66 -10.11 -7.65
CA ALA A 176 1.64 -10.14 -8.73
C ALA A 176 1.08 -9.85 -10.14
N ASN A 177 -0.26 -9.79 -10.30
CA ASN A 177 -0.96 -9.75 -11.58
C ASN A 177 -1.94 -8.56 -11.75
N SER A 178 -1.78 -7.48 -10.97
CA SER A 178 -2.59 -6.24 -11.07
C SER A 178 -1.85 -5.13 -11.82
N ASN A 179 -2.51 -4.46 -12.77
CA ASN A 179 -1.96 -3.28 -13.43
C ASN A 179 -2.30 -2.02 -12.62
N VAL A 180 -1.36 -1.55 -11.82
CA VAL A 180 -1.52 -0.28 -11.14
C VAL A 180 -0.87 0.83 -11.94
N ASN A 181 -1.70 1.73 -12.43
CA ASN A 181 -1.30 2.95 -13.13
C ASN A 181 -1.55 4.16 -12.23
N VAL A 182 -1.10 4.08 -10.98
CA VAL A 182 -1.10 5.22 -10.06
C VAL A 182 0.17 6.02 -10.30
N LEU A 183 0.02 7.33 -10.40
CA LEU A 183 1.12 8.26 -10.61
C LEU A 183 1.17 9.33 -9.51
N GLY A 184 2.34 9.90 -9.29
CA GLY A 184 2.49 11.11 -8.48
C GLY A 184 3.54 11.03 -7.38
N ASP A 185 3.84 12.21 -6.81
CA ASP A 185 4.82 12.37 -5.74
C ASP A 185 4.30 11.81 -4.41
N ILE A 186 5.10 10.97 -3.74
CA ILE A 186 4.84 10.46 -2.39
C ILE A 186 4.67 11.58 -1.36
N ALA A 187 5.26 12.75 -1.58
CA ALA A 187 5.06 13.92 -0.74
C ALA A 187 3.59 14.33 -0.65
N ASN A 188 2.79 14.11 -1.71
CA ASN A 188 1.35 14.38 -1.68
C ASN A 188 0.63 13.49 -0.68
N LEU A 189 1.08 12.25 -0.49
CA LEU A 189 0.52 11.38 0.54
C LEU A 189 1.02 11.80 1.93
N PHE A 190 2.32 12.02 2.11
CA PHE A 190 2.92 12.17 3.45
C PHE A 190 2.91 13.61 4.00
N LYS A 191 2.46 14.61 3.24
CA LYS A 191 2.42 16.01 3.67
C LYS A 191 1.57 16.22 4.93
N ASN A 192 0.35 15.68 4.94
CA ASN A 192 -0.59 15.81 6.07
C ASN A 192 -0.75 14.50 6.86
N ASN A 193 -0.11 13.43 6.41
CA ASN A 193 -0.34 12.08 6.93
C ASN A 193 0.96 11.51 7.50
N LYS A 194 1.04 11.52 8.82
CA LYS A 194 2.21 11.06 9.57
C LYS A 194 1.93 9.83 10.44
N ALA A 195 0.67 9.53 10.71
CA ALA A 195 0.29 8.36 11.48
C ALA A 195 -0.60 7.45 10.61
N PHE A 196 -0.01 6.41 10.04
CA PHE A 196 -0.76 5.37 9.34
C PHE A 196 -0.75 4.08 10.15
N ALA A 197 -1.78 3.24 10.07
CA ALA A 197 -1.62 1.86 10.54
C ALA A 197 -0.78 1.04 9.54
N GLU A 198 -0.93 1.33 8.25
CA GLU A 198 -0.31 0.62 7.13
C GLU A 198 -0.05 1.59 5.97
N VAL A 199 1.07 1.38 5.25
CA VAL A 199 1.35 1.95 3.93
C VAL A 199 1.99 0.90 3.03
N GLY A 200 1.43 0.73 1.82
CA GLY A 200 2.02 -0.13 0.80
C GLY A 200 1.77 0.38 -0.62
N PHE A 201 2.74 0.17 -1.53
CA PHE A 201 2.60 0.42 -2.97
C PHE A 201 3.03 -0.80 -3.81
N GLY A 202 2.31 -1.92 -3.67
CA GLY A 202 2.75 -3.25 -4.09
C GLY A 202 2.86 -3.57 -5.59
N SER A 203 2.97 -2.63 -6.55
CA SER A 203 2.89 -2.97 -8.00
C SER A 203 4.08 -2.51 -8.85
N PRO A 204 4.54 -3.36 -9.81
CA PRO A 204 5.62 -3.04 -10.75
C PRO A 204 5.33 -1.96 -11.76
N ASN A 205 4.07 -1.57 -11.90
CA ASN A 205 3.66 -0.65 -12.95
C ASN A 205 3.28 0.73 -12.40
N ALA A 206 3.32 0.93 -11.08
CA ALA A 206 2.97 2.20 -10.46
C ALA A 206 4.08 3.23 -10.69
N ASN A 207 3.75 4.39 -11.26
CA ASN A 207 4.68 5.50 -11.52
C ASN A 207 4.73 6.47 -10.32
N ILE A 208 5.06 5.93 -9.14
CA ILE A 208 5.12 6.68 -7.90
C ILE A 208 6.55 7.14 -7.63
N TYR A 209 6.72 8.42 -7.30
CA TYR A 209 8.03 9.08 -7.21
C TYR A 209 8.18 10.01 -6.03
N GLY A 210 9.38 10.54 -5.81
CA GLY A 210 9.68 11.55 -4.78
C GLY A 210 10.93 11.23 -3.98
N ASP A 211 11.13 11.97 -2.89
CA ASP A 211 12.27 11.80 -1.99
C ASP A 211 11.81 11.23 -0.64
N LEU A 212 12.60 10.31 -0.06
CA LEU A 212 12.30 9.66 1.23
C LEU A 212 12.17 10.67 2.38
N SER A 213 12.69 11.89 2.27
CA SER A 213 12.45 12.97 3.23
C SER A 213 10.96 13.31 3.40
N ALA A 214 10.10 12.99 2.42
CA ALA A 214 8.66 13.07 2.58
C ALA A 214 8.14 12.21 3.75
N LEU A 215 8.82 11.09 4.05
CA LEU A 215 8.49 10.18 5.14
C LEU A 215 9.04 10.66 6.50
N ASN A 216 9.71 11.82 6.55
CA ASN A 216 10.15 12.38 7.81
C ASN A 216 8.96 12.57 8.78
N GLY A 217 9.14 12.08 10.01
CA GLY A 217 8.12 12.09 11.07
C GLY A 217 6.97 11.11 10.88
N VAL A 218 7.00 10.23 9.87
CA VAL A 218 5.96 9.21 9.71
C VAL A 218 6.20 8.07 10.70
N THR A 219 5.12 7.57 11.31
CA THR A 219 5.08 6.45 12.25
C THR A 219 3.97 5.48 11.84
N THR A 220 4.24 4.16 11.81
CA THR A 220 3.20 3.14 11.60
C THR A 220 3.46 1.88 12.40
N SER A 221 2.37 1.12 12.62
CA SER A 221 2.31 0.07 13.63
C SER A 221 2.16 -1.36 13.09
N ILE A 222 1.65 -1.60 11.88
CA ILE A 222 1.18 -2.96 11.50
C ILE A 222 2.03 -3.62 10.40
N SER A 223 2.44 -2.91 9.34
CA SER A 223 3.43 -3.38 8.34
C SER A 223 3.78 -2.26 7.35
N TYR A 224 5.01 -2.29 6.82
CA TYR A 224 5.45 -1.41 5.73
C TYR A 224 6.02 -2.24 4.59
N ASP A 225 5.23 -2.42 3.56
CA ASP A 225 5.75 -2.86 2.28
C ASP A 225 5.84 -1.62 1.37
N LEU A 226 6.90 -0.81 1.53
CA LEU A 226 7.23 0.24 0.56
C LEU A 226 7.84 -0.37 -0.71
N CYS A 227 7.14 -1.33 -1.30
CA CYS A 227 7.35 -1.72 -2.69
C CYS A 227 7.14 -0.45 -3.51
N ALA A 228 8.09 -0.01 -4.33
CA ALA A 228 7.92 1.21 -5.12
C ALA A 228 8.67 1.03 -6.42
N ILE A 229 7.96 0.74 -7.50
CA ILE A 229 8.59 0.28 -8.71
C ILE A 229 8.86 1.44 -9.67
N ALA A 230 10.08 1.37 -10.19
CA ALA A 230 10.75 2.11 -11.24
C ALA A 230 11.17 3.55 -10.96
N GLY A 231 12.22 3.71 -10.14
CA GLY A 231 13.28 4.66 -10.48
C GLY A 231 13.17 6.10 -10.06
N GLN A 232 12.12 6.42 -9.31
CA GLN A 232 11.82 7.80 -9.01
C GLN A 232 11.71 8.06 -7.50
N ILE A 233 11.91 7.05 -6.65
CA ILE A 233 12.11 7.22 -5.20
C ILE A 233 13.61 7.35 -4.90
N THR A 234 14.01 8.45 -4.28
CA THR A 234 15.41 8.76 -3.95
C THR A 234 15.55 9.20 -2.49
N GLY A 235 16.79 9.42 -2.04
CA GLY A 235 17.06 10.03 -0.74
C GLY A 235 17.58 9.04 0.30
N SER A 236 17.54 9.46 1.56
CA SER A 236 18.16 8.72 2.66
C SER A 236 17.19 7.78 3.38
N ILE A 237 17.60 6.54 3.60
CA ILE A 237 16.84 5.58 4.43
C ILE A 237 16.77 6.00 5.90
N SER A 238 17.56 6.99 6.33
CA SER A 238 17.47 7.53 7.70
C SER A 238 16.10 8.14 7.99
N TYR A 239 15.38 8.62 6.98
CA TYR A 239 14.01 9.12 7.13
C TYR A 239 12.99 8.01 7.46
N LEU A 240 13.40 6.74 7.38
CA LEU A 240 12.59 5.58 7.73
C LEU A 240 12.77 5.16 9.20
N ALA A 241 13.58 5.87 9.99
CA ALA A 241 13.87 5.52 11.39
C ALA A 241 12.64 5.59 12.31
N GLY A 242 11.65 6.42 11.98
CA GLY A 242 10.37 6.53 12.70
C GLY A 242 9.39 5.40 12.42
N LEU A 243 9.64 4.60 11.38
CA LEU A 243 8.76 3.49 11.02
C LEU A 243 8.99 2.33 12.01
N THR A 244 7.91 1.78 12.58
CA THR A 244 7.99 0.63 13.49
C THR A 244 7.44 -0.70 12.91
N PRO A 245 7.55 -0.99 11.60
CA PRO A 245 7.05 -2.24 11.04
C PRO A 245 7.97 -3.40 11.44
N ASN A 246 7.46 -4.62 11.38
CA ASN A 246 8.29 -5.84 11.46
C ASN A 246 9.16 -6.00 10.19
N ARG A 247 8.68 -5.49 9.05
CA ARG A 247 9.28 -5.67 7.73
C ARG A 247 9.27 -4.37 6.93
N LEU A 248 10.33 -4.15 6.15
CA LEU A 248 10.48 -3.05 5.21
C LEU A 248 10.93 -3.58 3.84
N TYR A 249 10.02 -3.65 2.88
CA TYR A 249 10.40 -3.85 1.48
C TYR A 249 10.63 -2.50 0.81
N LEU A 250 11.74 -2.36 0.07
CA LEU A 250 12.15 -1.22 -0.74
C LEU A 250 12.56 -1.74 -2.13
N THR A 251 11.58 -2.15 -2.92
CA THR A 251 11.83 -2.95 -4.13
C THR A 251 11.59 -2.16 -5.42
N ASN A 252 12.37 -2.47 -6.45
CA ASN A 252 12.36 -1.97 -7.81
C ASN A 252 12.60 -0.46 -7.99
N ILE A 253 13.49 0.12 -7.19
CA ILE A 253 13.91 1.51 -7.35
C ILE A 253 14.97 1.61 -8.48
N THR A 254 14.53 1.54 -9.74
CA THR A 254 15.42 1.49 -10.92
C THR A 254 15.77 2.86 -11.50
N GLY A 255 16.90 3.46 -11.16
CA GLY A 255 17.32 4.79 -11.65
C GLY A 255 17.38 5.88 -10.58
N GLY A 256 16.85 5.60 -9.39
CA GLY A 256 17.15 6.30 -8.15
C GLY A 256 18.30 5.64 -7.39
N THR A 257 18.92 6.35 -6.46
CA THR A 257 19.87 5.77 -5.49
C THR A 257 19.36 6.03 -4.08
N LEU A 258 19.24 4.97 -3.28
CA LEU A 258 19.01 5.10 -1.85
C LEU A 258 20.34 5.19 -1.10
N THR A 259 20.42 6.11 -0.16
CA THR A 259 21.62 6.34 0.65
C THR A 259 21.29 6.24 2.14
N GLY A 260 22.30 6.34 2.99
CA GLY A 260 22.10 6.57 4.42
C GLY A 260 22.46 5.38 5.31
N ASP A 261 22.35 5.64 6.60
CA ASP A 261 22.83 4.75 7.65
C ASP A 261 21.80 3.69 8.02
N ILE A 262 22.07 2.45 7.63
CA ILE A 262 21.19 1.30 7.93
C ILE A 262 21.10 1.01 9.43
N GLY A 263 22.10 1.41 10.22
CA GLY A 263 22.11 1.27 11.67
C GLY A 263 21.07 2.12 12.38
N LYS A 264 20.53 3.15 11.71
CA LYS A 264 19.47 4.04 12.23
C LYS A 264 18.05 3.53 12.02
N LEU A 265 17.86 2.44 11.28
CA LEU A 265 16.53 1.83 11.16
C LEU A 265 16.04 1.34 12.53
N ASN A 266 14.75 1.54 12.80
CA ASN A 266 14.14 1.17 14.07
C ASN A 266 14.42 -0.30 14.43
N ALA A 267 14.66 -0.58 15.72
CA ALA A 267 14.93 -1.91 16.23
C ALA A 267 13.80 -2.93 15.97
N SER A 268 12.56 -2.47 15.75
CA SER A 268 11.43 -3.31 15.37
C SER A 268 11.55 -3.89 13.96
N VAL A 269 12.29 -3.23 13.05
CA VAL A 269 12.49 -3.68 11.67
C VAL A 269 13.40 -4.91 11.70
N ARG A 270 12.87 -6.07 11.28
CA ARG A 270 13.59 -7.35 11.27
C ARG A 270 14.11 -7.73 9.89
N LEU A 271 13.49 -7.23 8.84
CA LEU A 271 13.89 -7.45 7.46
C LEU A 271 13.84 -6.12 6.70
N VAL A 272 14.93 -5.78 6.02
CA VAL A 272 14.96 -4.77 4.98
C VAL A 272 15.38 -5.41 3.66
N SER A 273 14.73 -5.03 2.57
CA SER A 273 14.97 -5.65 1.27
C SER A 273 15.01 -4.61 0.16
N PHE A 274 16.12 -4.56 -0.58
CA PHE A 274 16.43 -3.56 -1.60
C PHE A 274 16.43 -4.15 -3.03
N VAL A 275 15.51 -5.07 -3.32
CA VAL A 275 15.45 -5.78 -4.63
C VAL A 275 15.44 -4.77 -5.77
N SER A 276 16.35 -4.89 -6.74
CA SER A 276 16.41 -4.00 -7.91
C SER A 276 16.57 -2.50 -7.59
N ALA A 277 16.99 -2.14 -6.37
CA ALA A 277 17.30 -0.78 -5.97
C ALA A 277 18.82 -0.55 -5.97
N ALA A 278 19.28 0.55 -6.57
CA ALA A 278 20.65 0.98 -6.37
C ALA A 278 20.78 1.61 -4.98
N THR A 279 21.76 1.15 -4.19
CA THR A 279 21.98 1.67 -2.84
C THR A 279 23.45 2.00 -2.57
N LYS A 280 23.67 2.94 -1.64
CA LYS A 280 24.97 3.28 -1.05
C LYS A 280 24.78 3.41 0.45
N LEU A 281 24.77 2.26 1.12
CA LEU A 281 24.47 2.14 2.54
C LEU A 281 25.71 2.46 3.37
N THR A 282 25.58 3.32 4.36
CA THR A 282 26.59 3.53 5.40
C THR A 282 26.18 2.79 6.67
N PHE A 283 27.10 2.66 7.62
CA PHE A 283 26.78 2.09 8.93
C PHE A 283 27.56 2.78 10.04
N SER A 284 26.86 3.42 11.00
CA SER A 284 27.51 3.94 12.21
C SER A 284 27.50 2.92 13.35
N SER A 285 26.29 2.47 13.72
CA SER A 285 26.03 1.62 14.88
C SER A 285 24.55 1.28 14.96
N PHE A 286 24.20 0.18 15.63
CA PHE A 286 22.83 -0.06 16.03
C PHE A 286 22.50 0.68 17.33
N THR A 287 21.29 1.25 17.40
CA THR A 287 20.73 1.79 18.65
C THR A 287 19.64 0.85 19.15
N SER A 288 19.82 0.30 20.36
CA SER A 288 18.79 -0.51 21.06
C SER A 288 18.28 -1.74 20.30
N ARG A 289 19.02 -2.24 19.31
CA ARG A 289 18.66 -3.44 18.55
C ARG A 289 19.12 -4.69 19.30
N THR A 290 18.20 -5.63 19.51
CA THR A 290 18.48 -6.94 20.12
C THR A 290 18.65 -8.04 19.08
N TYR A 291 17.92 -7.93 17.97
CA TYR A 291 17.82 -8.98 16.96
C TYR A 291 18.53 -8.62 15.67
N ILE A 292 19.16 -9.61 15.05
CA ILE A 292 19.81 -9.51 13.74
C ILE A 292 18.84 -8.87 12.73
N LEU A 293 19.32 -7.86 12.00
CA LEU A 293 18.60 -7.29 10.87
C LEU A 293 18.83 -8.16 9.63
N ALA A 294 17.82 -8.84 9.14
CA ALA A 294 17.89 -9.49 7.83
C ALA A 294 17.96 -8.42 6.73
N VAL A 295 18.84 -8.62 5.75
CA VAL A 295 19.01 -7.72 4.61
C VAL A 295 18.94 -8.55 3.34
N ASN A 296 18.06 -8.18 2.42
CA ASN A 296 17.97 -8.83 1.11
C ASN A 296 18.29 -7.83 0.00
N SER A 297 19.45 -8.00 -0.62
CA SER A 297 20.03 -7.04 -1.58
C SER A 297 20.37 -5.71 -0.92
N GLY A 298 21.43 -5.03 -1.35
CA GLY A 298 21.85 -3.74 -0.79
C GLY A 298 23.35 -3.60 -0.81
N THR A 299 23.85 -2.50 -1.35
CA THR A 299 25.27 -2.24 -1.55
C THR A 299 25.78 -1.23 -0.52
N PHE A 300 26.80 -1.62 0.23
CA PHE A 300 27.48 -0.72 1.16
C PHE A 300 28.40 0.26 0.44
N ALA A 301 28.52 1.47 0.98
CA ALA A 301 29.29 2.56 0.41
C ALA A 301 30.82 2.32 0.50
N SER A 302 31.26 1.60 1.54
CA SER A 302 32.66 1.26 1.76
C SER A 302 32.83 -0.11 2.41
N SER A 303 34.05 -0.63 2.41
CA SER A 303 34.38 -1.86 3.13
C SER A 303 34.27 -1.70 4.64
N THR A 304 34.66 -0.54 5.17
CA THR A 304 34.52 -0.20 6.59
C THR A 304 33.05 -0.25 7.03
N ASP A 305 32.12 0.28 6.23
CA ASP A 305 30.70 0.22 6.56
C ASP A 305 30.19 -1.23 6.62
N LEU A 306 30.56 -2.05 5.63
CA LEU A 306 30.15 -3.46 5.58
C LEU A 306 30.75 -4.27 6.73
N ASP A 307 32.04 -4.12 7.00
CA ASP A 307 32.72 -4.86 8.07
C ASP A 307 32.16 -4.47 9.45
N ASN A 308 31.98 -3.16 9.71
CA ASN A 308 31.39 -2.69 10.96
C ASN A 308 29.94 -3.17 11.12
N PHE A 309 29.16 -3.19 10.04
CA PHE A 309 27.80 -3.74 10.06
C PHE A 309 27.79 -5.22 10.45
N LEU A 310 28.65 -6.04 9.82
CA LEU A 310 28.74 -7.47 10.13
C LEU A 310 29.23 -7.71 11.57
N ILE A 311 30.23 -6.95 12.03
CA ILE A 311 30.71 -7.02 13.42
C ILE A 311 29.58 -6.71 14.40
N ALA A 312 28.81 -5.65 14.15
CA ALA A 312 27.68 -5.30 15.01
C ALA A 312 26.58 -6.37 14.99
N GLN A 313 26.27 -6.96 13.84
CA GLN A 313 25.30 -8.06 13.72
C GLN A 313 25.71 -9.31 14.51
N ALA A 314 27.02 -9.60 14.58
CA ALA A 314 27.54 -10.73 15.34
C ALA A 314 27.31 -10.62 16.85
N ALA A 315 27.03 -9.43 17.40
CA ALA A 315 26.64 -9.25 18.79
C ALA A 315 25.15 -9.52 19.06
N LEU A 316 24.31 -9.57 18.02
CA LEU A 316 22.85 -9.66 18.14
C LEU A 316 22.34 -11.10 18.17
N THR A 317 21.13 -11.33 18.68
CA THR A 317 20.51 -12.66 18.67
C THR A 317 19.65 -12.87 17.43
N LEU A 318 19.52 -14.12 16.97
CA LEU A 318 18.51 -14.44 15.98
C LEU A 318 17.14 -14.48 16.66
N TYR A 319 16.14 -13.83 16.07
CA TYR A 319 14.77 -13.88 16.60
C TYR A 319 14.20 -15.30 16.49
N THR A 320 13.62 -15.81 17.57
CA THR A 320 13.05 -17.17 17.63
C THR A 320 11.94 -17.36 16.59
N GLY A 321 12.02 -18.44 15.80
CA GLY A 321 11.04 -18.74 14.75
C GLY A 321 11.29 -18.03 13.41
N SER A 322 12.41 -17.32 13.26
CA SER A 322 12.80 -16.73 11.97
C SER A 322 13.03 -17.81 10.91
N THR A 323 12.48 -17.63 9.71
CA THR A 323 12.63 -18.54 8.56
C THR A 323 12.69 -17.74 7.25
N GLY A 324 13.06 -18.40 6.15
CA GLY A 324 13.04 -17.80 4.81
C GLY A 324 13.99 -16.60 4.68
N ASP A 325 13.47 -15.44 4.31
CA ASP A 325 14.29 -14.23 4.14
C ASP A 325 14.68 -13.57 5.48
N TYR A 326 14.01 -13.90 6.59
CA TYR A 326 14.36 -13.38 7.92
C TYR A 326 15.66 -13.99 8.50
N ILE A 327 16.23 -14.99 7.84
CA ILE A 327 17.50 -15.63 8.23
C ILE A 327 18.61 -15.36 7.20
N LYS A 328 18.52 -14.27 6.43
CA LYS A 328 19.48 -13.93 5.39
C LYS A 328 20.07 -12.54 5.58
N ILE A 329 21.39 -12.45 5.42
CA ILE A 329 22.13 -11.22 5.15
C ILE A 329 22.75 -11.40 3.77
N ASN A 330 22.06 -10.89 2.75
CA ASN A 330 22.47 -10.92 1.35
C ASN A 330 22.74 -9.48 0.90
N VAL A 331 24.02 -9.11 0.82
CA VAL A 331 24.46 -7.73 0.58
C VAL A 331 25.59 -7.68 -0.45
N ASN A 332 25.81 -6.51 -1.02
CA ASN A 332 26.92 -6.24 -1.94
C ASN A 332 27.93 -5.30 -1.30
N GLY A 333 29.19 -5.43 -1.68
CA GLY A 333 30.28 -4.56 -1.22
C GLY A 333 31.61 -5.30 -1.11
N THR A 334 32.68 -4.55 -0.87
CA THR A 334 34.01 -5.12 -0.59
C THR A 334 34.09 -5.44 0.90
N ARG A 335 34.31 -6.70 1.25
CA ARG A 335 34.55 -7.13 2.64
C ARG A 335 36.06 -7.33 2.85
N THR A 336 36.55 -7.07 4.06
CA THR A 336 37.93 -7.41 4.46
C THR A 336 37.96 -8.53 5.50
N SER A 337 39.16 -8.98 5.87
CA SER A 337 39.37 -9.95 6.95
C SER A 337 38.91 -9.45 8.33
N ALA A 338 38.68 -8.14 8.51
CA ALA A 338 38.22 -7.56 9.77
C ALA A 338 36.89 -8.14 10.27
N SER A 339 36.05 -8.66 9.36
CA SER A 339 34.74 -9.24 9.69
C SER A 339 34.68 -10.78 9.65
N ASP A 340 35.80 -11.50 9.46
CA ASP A 340 35.81 -12.98 9.34
C ASP A 340 35.20 -13.70 10.56
N ALA A 341 35.62 -13.30 11.76
CA ALA A 341 35.10 -13.83 13.00
C ALA A 341 33.59 -13.53 13.14
N ALA A 342 33.17 -12.32 12.78
CA ALA A 342 31.78 -11.89 12.84
C ALA A 342 30.90 -12.73 11.90
N VAL A 343 31.32 -12.95 10.65
CA VAL A 343 30.60 -13.80 9.69
C VAL A 343 30.45 -15.23 10.23
N THR A 344 31.52 -15.77 10.84
CA THR A 344 31.49 -17.10 11.46
C THR A 344 30.48 -17.16 12.61
N THR A 345 30.49 -16.17 13.50
CA THR A 345 29.52 -16.05 14.60
C THR A 345 28.09 -15.92 14.11
N ILE A 346 27.83 -15.12 13.07
CA ILE A 346 26.50 -14.96 12.48
C ILE A 346 26.00 -16.28 11.89
N LYS A 347 26.85 -16.97 11.10
CA LYS A 347 26.53 -18.29 10.53
C LYS A 347 26.27 -19.34 11.61
N GLY A 348 27.04 -19.32 12.70
CA GLY A 348 26.83 -20.19 13.87
C GLY A 348 25.47 -20.00 14.55
N LYS A 349 24.77 -18.88 14.30
CA LYS A 349 23.41 -18.62 14.78
C LYS A 349 22.31 -19.09 13.82
N GLY A 350 22.67 -19.76 12.72
CA GLY A 350 21.72 -20.23 11.71
C GLY A 350 21.34 -19.19 10.64
N VAL A 351 22.09 -18.08 10.55
CA VAL A 351 21.87 -17.04 9.54
C VAL A 351 22.74 -17.31 8.30
N THR A 352 22.13 -17.22 7.12
CA THR A 352 22.84 -17.30 5.85
C THR A 352 23.46 -15.93 5.52
N VAL A 353 24.79 -15.88 5.37
CA VAL A 353 25.52 -14.66 4.99
C VAL A 353 26.08 -14.82 3.58
N ILE A 354 25.65 -13.94 2.68
CA ILE A 354 26.07 -13.84 1.28
C ILE A 354 26.55 -12.41 1.06
N VAL A 355 27.82 -12.26 0.68
CA VAL A 355 28.40 -10.97 0.30
C VAL A 355 28.87 -11.07 -1.14
N SER A 356 28.26 -10.30 -2.03
CA SER A 356 28.62 -10.25 -3.44
C SER A 356 29.54 -9.05 -3.69
N GLY A 357 30.79 -9.33 -4.06
CA GLY A 357 31.86 -8.35 -4.28
C GLY A 357 33.23 -9.01 -4.19
N VAL A 358 34.30 -8.30 -4.57
CA VAL A 358 35.67 -8.82 -4.45
C VAL A 358 36.07 -8.75 -2.97
N THR A 359 36.30 -9.91 -2.34
CA THR A 359 37.00 -9.99 -1.05
C THR A 359 38.46 -9.60 -1.31
N GLN A 360 38.97 -8.59 -0.61
CA GLN A 360 40.41 -8.24 -0.66
C GLN A 360 41.16 -8.93 0.46
#